data_AF-A0A0F8YRL4-F1
#
_entry.id   AF-A0A0F8YRL4-F1
#
_cell.length_a   1.000
_cell.length_b   1.000
_cell.length_c   1.000
_cell.angle_alpha   90.00
_cell.angle_beta   90.00
_cell.angle_gamma   90.00
#
_symmetry.space_group_name_H-M   'P 1'
#
loop_
_entity.id
_entity.type
_entity.pdbx_description
1 polymer ?
#
loop_
_entity_poly.entity_id
_entity_poly.type
_entity_poly.pdbx_seq_one_letter_code
_entity_poly.pdbx_strand_id
1 'polypeptide(L)' 'MVYESTDTLLPTVNLRNPTIIHIDDSFDTDLLKLDIGPCYWIFSKSSGKCVEAGHRRAPTGT' A
#
# COMPACT_ATOMS: atom_id res chain seq x y z
N MET A 1 24.12 4.36 9.85
CA MET A 1 23.53 4.44 8.49
C MET A 1 22.27 5.27 8.64
N VAL A 2 22.22 6.47 8.05
CA VAL A 2 21.05 7.36 8.12
C VAL A 2 20.20 7.06 6.89
N TYR A 3 18.95 6.64 7.10
CA TYR A 3 17.99 6.46 6.01
C TYR A 3 17.46 7.86 5.64
N GLU A 4 18.03 8.44 4.60
CA GLU A 4 17.46 9.65 3.98
C GLU A 4 16.33 9.21 3.05
N SER A 5 15.12 9.26 3.60
CA SER A 5 13.90 9.15 2.83
C SER A 5 13.84 10.30 1.82
N THR A 6 13.97 9.99 0.54
CA THR A 6 13.49 10.83 -0.56
C THR A 6 12.03 10.49 -0.86
N ASP A 7 11.25 10.20 0.19
CA ASP A 7 9.89 9.69 0.02
C ASP A 7 9.11 10.70 -0.81
N THR A 8 8.67 10.22 -1.97
CA THR A 8 7.46 10.72 -2.58
C THR A 8 6.42 10.58 -1.49
N LEU A 9 6.02 11.68 -0.84
CA LEU A 9 5.02 11.65 0.21
C LEU A 9 3.81 10.91 -0.36
N LEU A 10 3.65 9.65 0.05
CA LEU A 10 2.47 8.89 -0.29
C LEU A 10 1.29 9.70 0.26
N PRO A 11 0.18 9.81 -0.49
CA PRO A 11 -0.95 10.63 -0.08
C PRO A 11 -1.33 10.28 1.37
N THR A 12 -1.30 11.29 2.24
CA THR A 12 -1.60 11.10 3.66
C THR A 12 -3.03 10.59 3.81
N VAL A 13 -3.18 9.38 4.33
CA VAL A 13 -4.50 8.78 4.57
C VAL A 13 -4.93 9.14 6.00
N ASN A 14 -5.99 9.94 6.10
CA ASN A 14 -6.61 10.26 7.39
C ASN A 14 -7.57 9.13 7.80
N LEU A 15 -7.12 8.25 8.68
CA LEU A 15 -7.92 7.16 9.23
C LEU A 15 -8.83 7.70 10.34
N ARG A 16 -10.15 7.74 10.11
CA ARG A 16 -11.14 8.22 11.10
C ARG A 16 -11.54 7.17 12.14
N ASN A 17 -11.38 5.90 11.81
CA ASN A 17 -11.66 4.74 12.65
C ASN A 17 -10.45 3.79 12.63
N PRO A 18 -10.28 2.92 13.64
CA PRO A 18 -9.34 1.82 13.55
C PRO A 18 -9.51 1.08 12.23
N THR A 19 -8.44 1.00 11.45
CA THR A 19 -8.44 0.43 10.11
C THR A 19 -7.42 -0.70 10.07
N ILE A 20 -7.79 -1.78 9.40
CA ILE A 20 -6.91 -2.93 9.23
C ILE A 20 -5.83 -2.56 8.21
N ILE A 21 -4.58 -2.77 8.61
CA ILE A 21 -3.40 -2.71 7.74
C ILE A 21 -3.00 -4.14 7.46
N HIS A 22 -2.92 -4.53 6.19
CA HIS A 22 -2.45 -5.83 5.76
C HIS A 22 -1.28 -5.64 4.79
N ILE A 23 -0.18 -6.32 5.08
CA ILE A 23 1.00 -6.37 4.23
C ILE A 23 1.10 -7.80 3.68
N ASP A 24 1.07 -7.93 2.37
CA ASP A 24 1.22 -9.21 1.67
C ASP A 24 2.51 -9.20 0.83
N ASP A 25 3.53 -9.84 1.38
CA ASP A 25 4.83 -10.06 0.75
C ASP A 25 4.84 -11.34 -0.11
N SER A 26 3.79 -12.15 -0.03
CA SER A 26 3.61 -13.36 -0.85
C SER A 26 2.78 -13.11 -2.11
N PHE A 27 2.26 -11.90 -2.29
CA PHE A 27 1.44 -11.49 -3.43
C PHE A 27 2.13 -11.78 -4.77
N ASP A 28 3.41 -11.46 -4.88
CA ASP A 28 4.26 -11.71 -6.04
C ASP A 28 5.73 -11.84 -5.59
N THR A 29 6.57 -12.49 -6.40
CA THR A 29 8.00 -12.64 -6.11
C THR A 29 8.72 -11.29 -6.01
N ASP A 30 8.35 -10.32 -6.85
CA ASP A 30 9.02 -9.03 -6.97
C ASP A 30 8.19 -7.85 -6.43
N LEU A 31 6.96 -8.10 -5.97
CA LEU A 31 6.04 -7.06 -5.50
C LEU A 31 5.60 -7.28 -4.05
N LEU A 32 5.54 -6.19 -3.30
CA LEU A 32 4.97 -6.10 -1.97
C LEU A 32 3.64 -5.35 -2.05
N LYS A 33 2.60 -5.89 -1.44
CA LYS A 33 1.29 -5.25 -1.41
C LYS A 33 0.94 -4.75 -0.01
N LEU A 34 0.47 -3.51 0.07
CA LEU A 34 -0.01 -2.86 1.29
C LEU A 34 -1.48 -2.51 1.10
N ASP A 35 -2.36 -3.13 1.88
CA ASP A 35 -3.78 -2.80 1.97
C ASP A 35 -4.03 -2.02 3.27
N ILE A 36 -4.67 -0.85 3.17
CA ILE A 36 -5.13 -0.05 4.32
C ILE A 36 -6.61 0.27 4.11
N GLY A 37 -7.48 -0.49 4.77
CA GLY A 37 -8.93 -0.42 4.56
C GLY A 37 -9.29 -0.68 3.08
N PRO A 38 -10.00 0.22 2.40
CA PRO A 38 -10.33 0.05 0.98
C PRO A 38 -9.17 0.46 0.04
N CYS A 39 -8.13 1.12 0.54
CA CYS A 39 -7.02 1.59 -0.29
C CYS A 39 -5.93 0.53 -0.37
N TYR A 40 -5.21 0.48 -1.49
CA TYR A 40 -4.05 -0.38 -1.66
C TYR A 40 -2.92 0.32 -2.40
N TRP A 41 -1.70 -0.15 -2.14
CA TRP A 41 -0.47 0.22 -2.82
C TRP A 41 0.34 -1.04 -3.13
N ILE A 42 0.96 -1.08 -4.30
CA ILE A 42 1.86 -2.14 -4.72
C ILE A 42 3.24 -1.52 -4.93
N PHE A 43 4.24 -2.10 -4.29
CA PHE A 43 5.62 -1.65 -4.34
C PHE A 43 6.49 -2.71 -5.00
N SER A 44 7.43 -2.27 -5.84
CA SER A 44 8.51 -3.13 -6.32
C SER A 44 9.51 -3.38 -5.20
N LYS A 45 9.77 -4.64 -4.86
CA LYS A 45 10.76 -5.03 -3.83
C LYS A 45 12.18 -4.64 -4.24
N SER A 46 12.50 -4.72 -5.52
CA SER A 46 13.83 -4.43 -6.06
C SER A 46 14.18 -2.94 -6.07
N SER A 47 13.20 -2.07 -6.31
CA SER A 47 13.43 -0.61 -6.41
C SER A 47 12.89 0.19 -5.23
N GLY A 48 12.04 -0.40 -4.39
CA GLY A 48 11.32 0.28 -3.31
C GLY A 48 10.24 1.26 -3.79
N LYS A 49 10.00 1.37 -5.10
CA LYS A 49 9.06 2.35 -5.66
C LYS A 49 7.63 1.80 -5.69
N CYS A 50 6.67 2.68 -5.41
CA CYS A 50 5.25 2.42 -5.66
C CYS A 50 5.02 2.32 -7.17
N VAL A 51 4.50 1.18 -7.63
CA VAL A 51 4.19 0.94 -9.05
C VAL A 51 2.69 1.05 -9.34
N GLU A 52 1.85 0.84 -8.32
CA GLU A 52 0.39 0.96 -8.45
C GLU A 52 -0.22 1.40 -7.12
N ALA A 53 -1.28 2.20 -7.19
CA ALA A 53 -2.09 2.57 -6.04
C ALA A 53 -3.56 2.72 -6.45
N GLY A 54 -4.48 2.37 -5.56
CA GLY A 54 -5.89 2.44 -5.87
C GLY A 54 -6.81 2.31 -4.67
N HIS A 55 -8.12 2.31 -4.97
CA HIS A 55 -9.19 2.14 -4.00
C HIS A 55 -10.09 0.99 -4.47
N ARG A 56 -10.13 -0.10 -3.71
CA ARG A 56 -11.11 -1.17 -3.90
C ARG A 56 -12.48 -0.59 -3.56
N ARG A 57 -13.36 -0.53 -4.56
CA ARG A 57 -14.78 -0.38 -4.27
C ARG A 57 -15.18 -1.55 -3.37
N ALA A 58 -15.90 -1.27 -2.29
CA ALA A 58 -16.50 -2.33 -1.48
C ALA A 58 -17.24 -3.29 -2.42
N PRO A 59 -17.22 -4.62 -2.16
CA PRO A 59 -18.05 -5.52 -2.94
C PRO A 59 -19.49 -5.03 -2.82
N THR A 60 -20.06 -4.57 -3.92
CA THR A 60 -21.52 -4.40 -4.01
C THR A 60 -22.07 -5.80 -3.91
N GLY A 61 -22.55 -6.17 -2.72
CA GLY A 61 -23.17 -7.46 -2.49
C GLY A 61 -24.23 -7.71 -3.56
N THR A 62 -24.14 -8.86 -4.22
CA THR A 62 -25.22 -9.43 -5.02
C THR A 62 -26.30 -9.99 -4.11
#